data_AF-A0A2G8PDC5-F1
#
_entry.id   AF-A0A2G8PDC5-F1
#
_cell.length_a   1.000
_cell.length_b   1.000
_cell.length_c   1.000
_cell.angle_alpha   90.00
_cell.angle_beta   90.00
_cell.angle_gamma   90.00
#
_symmetry.space_group_name_H-M   'P 1'
#
loop_
_entity.id
_entity.type
_entity.pdbx_description
1 polymer ?
#
loop_
_entity_poly.entity_id
_entity_poly.type
_entity_poly.pdbx_seq_one_letter_code
_entity_poly.pdbx_strand_id
1 'polypeptide(L)'
;MDTAEALQVLNLPPDASEREIRRKWFREYQTLSAALLELEDERQRPLLEAQLARLNEARDVLLGGGSQAEKELAWASPEDLPSQVIVLLYQANGQEGICTRQIGGQDIVIAFESAFGAKKYAQRLAQQGLPKPLAERFDTQEIVDFCREGGYGLMVVPASEVLEPLEESTEAARNWQGKS
;
A
#
# COMPACT_ATOMS: atom_id res chain seq x y z
N MET A 1 19.70 -7.88 5.14
CA MET A 1 19.53 -7.17 6.42
C MET A 1 18.92 -8.10 7.46
N ASP A 2 19.24 -7.96 8.75
CA ASP A 2 18.58 -8.69 9.85
C ASP A 2 17.46 -7.89 10.54
N THR A 3 16.70 -8.54 11.43
CA THR A 3 15.55 -7.90 12.12
C THR A 3 15.94 -6.67 12.94
N ALA A 4 17.10 -6.69 13.61
CA ALA A 4 17.56 -5.57 14.43
C ALA A 4 18.02 -4.39 13.57
N GLU A 5 18.69 -4.67 12.45
CA GLU A 5 19.04 -3.67 11.45
C GLU A 5 17.80 -3.07 10.79
N ALA A 6 16.78 -3.89 10.51
CA ALA A 6 15.56 -3.42 9.87
C ALA A 6 14.71 -2.52 10.79
N LEU A 7 14.64 -2.82 12.10
CA LEU A 7 14.01 -1.93 13.07
C LEU A 7 14.75 -0.59 13.19
N GLN A 8 16.08 -0.60 13.08
CA GLN A 8 16.88 0.62 13.04
C GLN A 8 16.62 1.47 11.79
N VAL A 9 16.41 0.85 10.62
CA VAL A 9 16.02 1.58 9.40
C VAL A 9 14.73 2.37 9.61
N LEU A 10 13.79 1.84 10.38
CA LEU A 10 12.54 2.51 10.73
C LEU A 10 12.67 3.39 11.99
N ASN A 11 13.82 3.42 12.66
CA ASN A 11 14.01 4.07 13.95
C ASN A 11 12.96 3.62 14.98
N LEU A 12 12.77 2.31 15.10
CA LEU A 12 11.81 1.68 16.00
C LEU A 12 12.52 0.86 17.10
N PRO A 13 11.90 0.74 18.28
CA PRO A 13 12.44 -0.09 19.35
C PRO A 13 12.33 -1.60 19.01
N PRO A 14 13.12 -2.46 19.66
CA PRO A 14 13.14 -3.91 19.41
C PRO A 14 11.80 -4.61 19.67
N ASP A 15 10.95 -4.04 20.51
CA ASP A 15 9.63 -4.53 20.90
C ASP A 15 8.48 -3.82 20.14
N ALA A 16 8.80 -3.07 19.09
CA ALA A 16 7.80 -2.39 18.28
C ALA A 16 6.75 -3.37 17.75
N SER A 17 5.48 -3.03 17.96
CA SER A 17 4.39 -3.82 17.40
C SER A 17 4.39 -3.73 15.87
N GLU A 18 3.86 -4.76 15.23
CA GLU A 18 3.68 -4.80 13.78
C GLU A 18 2.92 -3.57 13.25
N ARG A 19 1.93 -3.09 14.02
CA ARG A 19 1.18 -1.85 13.72
C ARG A 19 2.07 -0.61 13.73
N GLU A 20 2.99 -0.50 14.68
CA GLU A 20 3.95 0.60 14.75
C GLU A 20 4.95 0.53 13.60
N ILE A 21 5.45 -0.67 13.29
CA ILE A 21 6.31 -0.94 12.13
C ILE A 21 5.64 -0.45 10.84
N ARG A 22 4.38 -0.84 10.60
CA ARG A 22 3.62 -0.41 9.42
C ARG A 22 3.39 1.10 9.36
N ARG A 23 2.93 1.70 10.46
CA ARG A 23 2.68 3.16 10.51
C ARG A 23 3.95 3.94 10.21
N LYS A 24 5.07 3.50 10.77
CA LYS A 24 6.35 4.16 10.56
C LYS A 24 6.84 3.98 9.14
N TRP A 25 6.88 2.74 8.63
CA TRP A 25 7.26 2.46 7.25
C TRP A 25 6.42 3.26 6.25
N PHE A 26 5.09 3.29 6.43
CA PHE A 26 4.18 4.02 5.56
C PHE A 26 4.51 5.50 5.47
N ARG A 27 4.76 6.14 6.61
CA ARG A 27 5.14 7.57 6.66
C ARG A 27 6.47 7.83 5.97
N GLU A 28 7.48 7.01 6.24
CA GLU A 28 8.81 7.14 5.60
C GLU A 28 8.70 6.92 4.09
N TYR A 29 7.93 5.92 3.67
CA TYR A 29 7.72 5.59 2.27
C TYR A 29 7.01 6.74 1.52
N GLN A 30 5.96 7.32 2.10
CA GLN A 30 5.29 8.49 1.53
C GLN A 30 6.26 9.67 1.41
N THR A 31 7.08 9.89 2.43
CA THR A 31 8.06 10.99 2.45
C THR A 31 9.10 10.81 1.34
N LEU A 32 9.70 9.63 1.22
CA LEU A 32 10.70 9.33 0.19
C LEU A 32 10.10 9.36 -1.22
N SER A 33 8.89 8.83 -1.39
CA SER A 33 8.21 8.83 -2.70
C SER A 33 7.85 10.24 -3.15
N ALA A 34 7.37 11.09 -2.23
CA ALA A 34 7.10 12.50 -2.53
C ALA A 34 8.40 13.25 -2.86
N ALA A 35 9.46 13.03 -2.08
CA ALA A 35 10.76 13.64 -2.33
C ALA A 35 11.35 13.24 -3.69
N LEU A 36 11.18 11.98 -4.13
CA LEU A 36 11.59 11.52 -5.45
C LEU A 36 10.81 12.19 -6.58
N LEU A 37 9.53 12.45 -6.38
CA LEU A 37 8.66 13.10 -7.36
C LEU A 37 9.01 14.59 -7.53
N GLU A 38 9.30 15.27 -6.42
CA GLU A 38 9.64 16.69 -6.39
C GLU A 38 11.13 16.96 -6.66
N LEU A 39 11.92 15.92 -6.96
CA LEU A 39 13.37 16.04 -7.08
C LEU A 39 13.81 16.73 -8.38
N GLU A 40 14.41 17.91 -8.26
CA GLU A 40 14.99 18.64 -9.40
C GLU A 40 16.44 18.22 -9.73
N ASP A 41 17.26 17.89 -8.73
CA ASP A 41 18.66 17.49 -8.95
C ASP A 41 18.78 15.98 -9.19
N GLU A 42 18.92 15.58 -10.45
CA GLU A 42 19.06 14.17 -10.86
C GLU A 42 20.25 13.45 -10.20
N ARG A 43 21.28 14.18 -9.73
CA ARG A 43 22.42 13.56 -9.03
C ARG A 43 22.03 12.98 -7.68
N GLN A 44 20.93 13.44 -7.07
CA GLN A 44 20.41 12.95 -5.80
C GLN A 44 19.44 11.77 -5.96
N ARG A 45 18.95 11.51 -7.18
CA ARG A 45 17.97 10.45 -7.45
C ARG A 45 18.47 9.06 -7.01
N PRO A 46 19.70 8.62 -7.34
CA PRO A 46 20.18 7.30 -6.92
C PRO A 46 20.25 7.15 -5.40
N LEU A 47 20.50 8.24 -4.67
CA LEU A 47 20.55 8.23 -3.21
C LEU A 47 19.16 7.99 -2.61
N LEU A 48 18.15 8.73 -3.08
CA LEU A 48 16.77 8.56 -2.61
C LEU A 48 16.20 7.19 -3.01
N GLU A 49 16.50 6.72 -4.22
CA GLU A 49 16.13 5.36 -4.67
C GLU A 49 16.77 4.28 -3.79
N ALA A 50 18.05 4.44 -3.41
CA ALA A 50 18.72 3.52 -2.50
C ALA A 50 18.12 3.56 -1.08
N GLN A 51 17.70 4.74 -0.59
CA GLN A 51 16.99 4.85 0.68
C GLN A 51 15.63 4.14 0.63
N LEU A 52 14.89 4.32 -0.46
CA LEU A 52 13.60 3.66 -0.68
C LEU A 52 13.77 2.13 -0.77
N ALA A 53 14.79 1.66 -1.49
CA ALA A 53 15.13 0.24 -1.60
C ALA A 53 15.49 -0.35 -0.23
N ARG A 54 16.28 0.35 0.57
CA ARG A 54 16.64 -0.07 1.94
C ARG A 54 15.41 -0.11 2.86
N LEU A 55 14.51 0.86 2.74
CA LEU A 55 13.25 0.89 3.46
C LEU A 55 12.35 -0.31 3.09
N ASN A 56 12.31 -0.68 1.81
CA ASN A 56 11.58 -1.86 1.33
C ASN A 56 12.22 -3.18 1.80
N GLU A 57 13.55 -3.29 1.79
CA GLU A 57 14.24 -4.46 2.36
C GLU A 57 13.93 -4.58 3.86
N ALA A 58 13.83 -3.46 4.59
CA ALA A 58 13.52 -3.48 6.02
C ALA A 58 12.10 -3.98 6.28
N ARG A 59 11.15 -3.51 5.47
CA ARG A 59 9.78 -4.04 5.46
C ARG A 59 9.79 -5.54 5.21
N ASP A 60 10.52 -6.02 4.21
CA ASP A 60 10.53 -7.44 3.85
C ASP A 60 11.11 -8.31 4.98
N VAL A 61 12.11 -7.82 5.70
CA VAL A 61 12.71 -8.52 6.85
C VAL A 61 11.78 -8.50 8.07
N LEU A 62 11.17 -7.36 8.38
CA LEU A 62 10.32 -7.20 9.58
C LEU A 62 8.95 -7.84 9.43
N LEU A 63 8.42 -7.83 8.21
CA LEU A 63 7.05 -8.23 7.91
C LEU A 63 6.99 -9.49 7.05
N GLY A 64 8.11 -10.06 6.59
CA GLY A 64 8.18 -11.25 5.73
C GLY A 64 8.45 -12.59 6.42
N GLY A 65 8.30 -12.65 7.75
CA GLY A 65 8.75 -13.76 8.61
C GLY A 65 7.78 -14.94 8.85
N GLY A 66 6.86 -15.27 7.94
CA GLY A 66 5.98 -16.46 8.01
C GLY A 66 6.46 -17.62 7.13
N SER A 67 5.93 -18.84 7.30
CA SER A 67 6.22 -19.96 6.38
C SER A 67 5.76 -19.63 4.96
N GLN A 68 6.29 -20.31 3.94
CA GLN A 68 6.02 -20.04 2.52
C GLN A 68 4.52 -20.06 2.12
N ALA A 69 3.65 -20.65 2.95
CA ALA A 69 2.19 -20.66 2.77
C ALA A 69 1.45 -19.55 3.56
N GLU A 70 2.07 -19.00 4.60
CA GLU A 70 1.57 -17.82 5.35
C GLU A 70 2.12 -16.50 4.76
N LYS A 71 3.24 -16.62 4.03
CA LYS A 71 4.07 -15.53 3.52
C LYS A 71 3.39 -14.62 2.53
N GLU A 72 2.38 -15.10 1.81
CA GLU A 72 2.06 -14.38 0.60
C GLU A 72 1.29 -13.10 0.87
N LEU A 73 0.39 -12.96 1.87
CA LEU A 73 -0.71 -12.04 1.56
C LEU A 73 -1.67 -11.45 2.61
N ALA A 74 -1.39 -11.57 3.89
CA ALA A 74 -2.17 -10.87 4.91
C ALA A 74 -1.25 -9.91 5.67
N TRP A 75 -1.31 -8.62 5.34
CA TRP A 75 -0.50 -7.60 6.02
C TRP A 75 -1.17 -7.09 7.30
N ALA A 76 -1.68 -8.03 8.08
CA ALA A 76 -1.96 -7.99 9.51
C ALA A 76 -2.41 -9.39 9.93
N SER A 77 -2.22 -9.74 11.21
CA SER A 77 -3.12 -10.72 11.82
C SER A 77 -4.55 -10.17 11.72
N PRO A 78 -5.52 -10.92 11.17
CA PRO A 78 -6.89 -10.44 10.97
C PRO A 78 -7.58 -9.95 12.26
N GLU A 79 -7.05 -10.36 13.41
CA GLU A 79 -7.43 -9.93 14.76
C GLU A 79 -7.07 -8.47 15.12
N ASP A 80 -6.11 -7.84 14.42
CA ASP A 80 -5.70 -6.44 14.65
C ASP A 80 -6.31 -5.44 13.65
N LEU A 81 -7.00 -5.93 12.62
CA LEU A 81 -7.72 -5.09 11.66
C LEU A 81 -9.17 -4.87 12.09
N PRO A 82 -9.82 -3.76 11.71
CA PRO A 82 -11.25 -3.64 11.88
C PRO A 82 -11.96 -4.78 11.15
N SER A 83 -13.15 -5.18 11.62
CA SER A 83 -13.96 -6.22 10.96
C SER A 83 -14.37 -5.86 9.53
N GLN A 84 -14.35 -4.56 9.19
CA GLN A 84 -14.63 -4.07 7.85
C GLN A 84 -13.61 -3.02 7.44
N VAL A 85 -13.24 -3.07 6.16
CA VAL A 85 -12.43 -2.06 5.49
C VAL A 85 -13.17 -1.53 4.27
N ILE A 86 -12.65 -0.43 3.74
CA ILE A 86 -13.16 0.18 2.51
C ILE A 86 -12.10 0.03 1.45
N VAL A 87 -12.42 -0.64 0.35
CA VAL A 87 -11.56 -0.73 -0.83
C VAL A 87 -12.16 0.10 -1.96
N LEU A 88 -11.33 0.39 -2.95
CA LEU A 88 -11.71 1.17 -4.11
C LEU A 88 -11.93 0.23 -5.29
N LEU A 89 -13.08 0.32 -5.93
CA LEU A 89 -13.44 -0.49 -7.10
C LEU A 89 -13.52 0.38 -8.35
N TYR A 90 -12.93 -0.08 -9.43
CA TYR A 90 -13.20 0.42 -10.76
C TYR A 90 -14.34 -0.39 -11.39
N GLN A 91 -15.26 0.31 -12.04
CA GLN A 91 -16.33 -0.31 -12.81
C GLN A 91 -16.18 0.11 -14.28
N ALA A 92 -16.10 -0.86 -15.18
CA ALA A 92 -16.15 -0.62 -16.62
C ALA A 92 -16.84 -1.80 -17.31
N ASN A 93 -17.70 -1.51 -18.29
CA ASN A 93 -18.32 -2.52 -19.16
C ASN A 93 -19.03 -3.67 -18.42
N GLY A 94 -19.61 -3.40 -17.24
CA GLY A 94 -20.27 -4.42 -16.41
C GLY A 94 -19.32 -5.35 -15.65
N GLN A 95 -18.02 -5.03 -15.64
CA GLN A 95 -17.00 -5.71 -14.84
C GLN A 95 -16.48 -4.78 -13.74
N GLU A 96 -16.13 -5.39 -12.60
CA GLU A 96 -15.57 -4.71 -11.44
C GLU A 96 -14.13 -5.17 -11.23
N GLY A 97 -13.26 -4.25 -10.84
CA GLY A 97 -11.87 -4.55 -10.51
C GLY A 97 -11.40 -3.76 -9.29
N ILE A 98 -10.72 -4.42 -8.36
CA ILE A 98 -10.14 -3.76 -7.20
C ILE A 98 -8.99 -2.85 -7.65
N CYS A 99 -8.99 -1.62 -7.13
CA CYS A 99 -7.91 -0.67 -7.31
C CYS A 99 -6.66 -1.18 -6.58
N THR A 100 -5.64 -1.52 -7.36
CA THR A 100 -4.31 -1.84 -6.86
C THR A 100 -3.33 -0.69 -7.12
N ARG A 101 -2.17 -0.79 -6.49
CA ARG A 101 -1.03 0.10 -6.66
C ARG A 101 0.23 -0.75 -6.73
N GLN A 102 1.05 -0.54 -7.74
CA GLN A 102 2.34 -1.21 -7.80
C GLN A 102 3.32 -0.54 -6.83
N ILE A 103 4.06 -1.33 -6.05
CA ILE A 103 5.16 -0.88 -5.19
C ILE A 103 6.29 -1.91 -5.30
N GLY A 104 7.45 -1.49 -5.82
CA GLY A 104 8.61 -2.38 -5.94
C GLY A 104 8.33 -3.64 -6.78
N GLY A 105 7.45 -3.52 -7.79
CA GLY A 105 7.06 -4.64 -8.65
C GLY A 105 5.95 -5.55 -8.11
N GLN A 106 5.38 -5.26 -6.94
CA GLN A 106 4.24 -6.00 -6.38
C GLN A 106 2.95 -5.17 -6.46
N ASP A 107 1.85 -5.80 -6.87
CA ASP A 107 0.53 -5.16 -6.88
C ASP A 107 -0.12 -5.19 -5.49
N ILE A 108 -0.46 -4.01 -4.99
CA ILE A 108 -0.94 -3.77 -3.64
C ILE A 108 -2.38 -3.25 -3.69
N VAL A 109 -3.34 -4.01 -3.16
CA VAL A 109 -4.68 -3.53 -2.82
C VAL A 109 -4.57 -2.51 -1.70
N ILE A 110 -5.22 -1.35 -1.88
CA ILE A 110 -5.29 -0.32 -0.85
C ILE A 110 -6.67 -0.37 -0.21
N ALA A 111 -6.69 -0.68 1.08
CA ALA A 111 -7.87 -0.64 1.93
C ALA A 111 -7.79 0.55 2.90
N PHE A 112 -8.93 1.04 3.36
CA PHE A 112 -9.05 2.19 4.25
C PHE A 112 -9.95 1.85 5.42
N GLU A 113 -9.54 2.21 6.64
CA GLU A 113 -10.43 2.12 7.81
C GLU A 113 -11.53 3.20 7.77
N SER A 114 -11.31 4.31 7.06
CA SER A 114 -12.21 5.46 7.02
C SER A 114 -12.77 5.74 5.63
N ALA A 115 -14.09 5.89 5.55
CA ALA A 115 -14.79 6.28 4.33
C ALA A 115 -14.38 7.67 3.83
N PHE A 116 -13.98 8.56 4.75
CA PHE A 116 -13.46 9.86 4.39
C PHE A 116 -12.12 9.73 3.66
N GLY A 117 -11.20 8.89 4.19
CA GLY A 117 -9.90 8.62 3.57
C GLY A 117 -10.05 8.01 2.18
N ALA A 118 -10.88 6.97 2.04
CA ALA A 118 -11.15 6.32 0.75
C ALA A 118 -11.72 7.29 -0.29
N LYS A 119 -12.76 8.07 0.07
CA LYS A 119 -13.38 9.04 -0.84
C LYS A 119 -12.41 10.13 -1.25
N LYS A 120 -11.56 10.59 -0.33
CA LYS A 120 -10.54 11.60 -0.62
C LYS A 120 -9.50 11.06 -1.59
N TYR A 121 -9.05 9.83 -1.41
CA TYR A 121 -8.12 9.17 -2.35
C TYR A 121 -8.76 9.00 -3.73
N ALA A 122 -10.00 8.48 -3.81
CA ALA A 122 -10.74 8.35 -5.06
C ALA A 122 -10.91 9.70 -5.80
N GLN A 123 -11.16 10.79 -5.07
CA GLN A 123 -11.24 12.12 -5.64
C GLN A 123 -9.89 12.59 -6.22
N ARG A 124 -8.78 12.31 -5.54
CA ARG A 124 -7.45 12.68 -6.03
C ARG A 124 -7.06 11.92 -7.28
N LEU A 125 -7.38 10.63 -7.33
CA LEU A 125 -7.20 9.83 -8.55
C LEU A 125 -7.91 10.50 -9.74
N ALA A 126 -9.17 10.91 -9.56
CA ALA A 126 -9.94 11.59 -10.59
C ALA A 126 -9.35 12.96 -11.00
N GLN A 127 -8.82 13.73 -10.04
CA GLN A 127 -8.14 15.00 -10.32
C GLN A 127 -6.89 14.83 -11.17
N GLN A 128 -6.25 13.66 -11.10
CA GLN A 128 -5.10 13.29 -11.92
C GLN A 128 -5.54 12.69 -13.27
N GLY A 129 -6.83 12.78 -13.64
CA GLY A 129 -7.35 12.31 -14.92
C GLY A 129 -7.61 10.80 -14.98
N LEU A 130 -7.64 10.11 -13.84
CA LEU A 130 -8.02 8.70 -13.78
C LEU A 130 -9.54 8.50 -13.76
N PRO A 131 -10.02 7.30 -14.12
CA PRO A 131 -11.36 6.90 -13.72
C PRO A 131 -11.53 7.11 -12.21
N LYS A 132 -12.72 7.53 -11.78
CA LYS A 132 -13.01 7.68 -10.35
C LYS A 132 -13.50 6.35 -9.81
N PRO A 133 -12.76 5.66 -8.93
CA PRO A 133 -13.25 4.43 -8.34
C PRO A 133 -14.35 4.70 -7.31
N LEU A 134 -15.16 3.69 -7.04
CA LEU A 134 -16.16 3.68 -5.99
C LEU A 134 -15.56 3.15 -4.70
N ALA A 135 -15.87 3.81 -3.59
CA ALA A 135 -15.44 3.37 -2.27
C ALA A 135 -16.51 2.45 -1.67
N GLU A 136 -16.16 1.18 -1.52
CA GLU A 136 -17.08 0.13 -1.08
C GLU A 136 -16.56 -0.59 0.16
N ARG A 137 -17.50 -0.99 1.03
CA ARG A 137 -17.17 -1.71 2.27
C ARG A 137 -17.13 -3.19 2.00
N PHE A 138 -16.10 -3.83 2.52
CA PHE A 138 -15.92 -5.27 2.47
C PHE A 138 -15.64 -5.81 3.86
N ASP A 139 -15.93 -7.10 4.04
CA ASP A 139 -15.37 -7.82 5.17
C ASP A 139 -13.85 -7.85 5.03
N THR A 140 -13.15 -7.59 6.12
CA THR A 140 -11.70 -7.52 6.07
C THR A 140 -11.07 -8.87 5.76
N GLN A 141 -11.64 -9.95 6.26
CA GLN A 141 -11.15 -11.30 6.00
C GLN A 141 -11.33 -11.66 4.52
N GLU A 142 -12.44 -11.24 3.92
CA GLU A 142 -12.69 -11.41 2.47
C GLU A 142 -11.61 -10.72 1.63
N ILE A 143 -11.23 -9.49 1.97
CA ILE A 143 -10.15 -8.79 1.25
C ILE A 143 -8.80 -9.45 1.49
N VAL A 144 -8.51 -9.88 2.71
CA VAL A 144 -7.27 -10.61 3.03
C VAL A 144 -7.17 -11.88 2.19
N ASP A 145 -8.24 -12.66 2.10
CA ASP A 145 -8.28 -13.91 1.35
C ASP A 145 -8.25 -13.66 -0.16
N PHE A 146 -8.98 -12.66 -0.67
CA PHE A 146 -8.91 -12.23 -2.07
C PHE A 146 -7.48 -11.88 -2.47
N CYS A 147 -6.83 -11.05 -1.64
CA CYS A 147 -5.47 -10.69 -1.88
C CYS A 147 -4.67 -12.00 -1.94
N ARG A 148 -4.82 -12.90 -0.93
CA ARG A 148 -4.07 -14.16 -0.80
C ARG A 148 -4.14 -15.06 -2.00
N GLU A 149 -5.32 -15.28 -2.51
CA GLU A 149 -5.52 -16.13 -3.67
C GLU A 149 -4.96 -15.49 -4.94
N GLY A 150 -4.95 -14.15 -5.01
CA GLY A 150 -4.54 -13.38 -6.19
C GLY A 150 -3.07 -13.00 -6.26
N GLY A 151 -2.23 -13.36 -5.28
CA GLY A 151 -0.81 -12.95 -5.27
C GLY A 151 -0.60 -11.45 -4.99
N TYR A 152 -1.63 -10.75 -4.54
CA TYR A 152 -1.59 -9.31 -4.34
C TYR A 152 -0.83 -8.95 -3.05
N GLY A 153 -1.08 -7.75 -2.60
CA GLY A 153 -0.74 -7.28 -1.31
C GLY A 153 -1.89 -6.48 -0.71
N LEU A 154 -1.97 -6.28 0.61
CA LEU A 154 -3.05 -5.53 1.25
C LEU A 154 -2.62 -4.39 2.19
N MET A 155 -2.55 -3.16 1.72
CA MET A 155 -2.19 -2.01 2.57
C MET A 155 -3.44 -1.41 3.19
N VAL A 156 -3.56 -1.45 4.53
CA VAL A 156 -4.66 -0.81 5.25
C VAL A 156 -4.24 0.57 5.76
N VAL A 157 -4.89 1.62 5.24
CA VAL A 157 -4.68 3.01 5.62
C VAL A 157 -5.49 3.33 6.88
N PRO A 158 -4.83 3.71 7.99
CA PRO A 158 -5.51 4.03 9.25
C PRO A 158 -6.48 5.21 9.11
N ALA A 159 -7.53 5.24 9.93
CA ALA A 159 -8.56 6.28 9.87
C ALA A 159 -8.02 7.71 10.10
N SER A 160 -6.91 7.84 10.83
CA SER A 160 -6.23 9.12 11.11
C SER A 160 -5.26 9.57 10.02
N GLU A 161 -4.98 8.72 9.03
CA GLU A 161 -3.98 8.96 7.99
C GLU A 161 -4.66 9.27 6.65
N VAL A 162 -3.92 9.94 5.78
CA VAL A 162 -4.37 10.26 4.43
C VAL A 162 -3.30 9.81 3.44
N LEU A 163 -3.68 8.91 2.54
CA LEU A 163 -2.80 8.48 1.46
C LEU A 163 -2.86 9.48 0.29
N GLU A 164 -1.71 9.79 -0.29
CA GLU A 164 -1.59 10.49 -1.57
C GLU A 164 -1.34 9.47 -2.70
N PRO A 165 -2.01 9.61 -3.86
CA PRO A 165 -1.72 8.76 -5.02
C PRO A 165 -0.33 9.04 -5.56
N LEU A 166 0.43 7.99 -5.93
CA LEU A 166 1.65 8.15 -6.72
C LEU A 166 1.35 8.13 -8.21
N GLU A 167 2.23 8.73 -8.99
CA GLU A 167 2.14 8.73 -10.45
C GLU A 167 2.10 7.31 -11.04
N GLU A 168 2.90 6.36 -10.56
CA GLU A 168 2.91 4.99 -11.08
C GLU A 168 1.54 4.28 -10.90
N SER A 169 0.87 4.52 -9.77
CA SER A 169 -0.50 4.02 -9.53
C SER A 169 -1.52 4.65 -10.48
N THR A 170 -1.18 5.80 -11.09
CA THR A 170 -2.05 6.52 -12.00
C THR A 170 -1.89 6.06 -13.44
N GLU A 171 -0.69 5.66 -13.86
CA GLU A 171 -0.51 5.19 -15.23
C GLU A 171 -1.23 3.85 -15.48
N ALA A 172 -1.13 2.91 -14.54
CA ALA A 172 -1.83 1.63 -14.62
C ALA A 172 -3.36 1.81 -14.62
N ALA A 173 -3.88 2.67 -13.72
CA ALA A 173 -5.31 2.94 -13.64
C ALA A 173 -5.86 3.72 -14.85
N ARG A 174 -5.06 4.59 -15.50
CA ARG A 174 -5.41 5.22 -16.80
C ARG A 174 -5.61 4.19 -17.89
N ASN A 175 -4.79 3.12 -17.87
CA ASN A 175 -4.80 2.06 -18.88
C ASN A 175 -5.73 0.90 -18.54
N TRP A 176 -6.43 0.93 -17.40
CA TRP A 176 -7.34 -0.13 -17.01
C TRP A 176 -8.60 -0.12 -17.90
N GLN A 177 -8.81 -1.23 -18.61
CA GLN A 177 -9.92 -1.41 -19.57
C GLN A 177 -10.90 -2.52 -19.14
N GLY A 178 -10.89 -2.93 -17.87
CA GLY A 178 -11.60 -4.14 -17.44
C GLY A 178 -11.02 -5.38 -18.12
N LYS A 179 -9.70 -5.59 -18.01
CA LYS A 179 -9.09 -6.78 -18.61
C LYS A 179 -9.49 -8.01 -17.81
N SER A 180 -10.24 -8.86 -18.52
CA SER A 180 -10.82 -10.14 -18.12
C SER A 180 -9.81 -11.20 -17.70
#